data_AF-A0A426TRP3-F1
#
_entry.id   AF-A0A426TRP3-F1
#
_cell.length_a   1.000
_cell.length_b   1.000
_cell.length_c   1.000
_cell.angle_alpha   90.00
_cell.angle_beta   90.00
_cell.angle_gamma   90.00
#
_symmetry.space_group_name_H-M   'P 1'
#
loop_
_entity.id
_entity.type
_entity.pdbx_description
1 polymer ?
#
loop_
_entity_poly.entity_id
_entity_poly.type
_entity_poly.pdbx_seq_one_letter_code
_entity_poly.pdbx_strand_id
1 'polypeptide(L)'
;MSQFRFDQRWLILVGLVVVLANAKALPWQVVTLTLVGVGGWLLWLAWEKWGGGSRLGRNTGRVTYWRGQRIERPPLPRQLRPTAWYALAPVIVIALFGLALIMAGLVVLLKVFGL
;
A
#
# COMPACT_ATOMS: atom_id res chain seq x y z
N MET A 1 -20.12 17.72 -14.80
CA MET A 1 -19.86 17.75 -13.35
C MET A 1 -18.74 16.76 -13.04
N SER A 2 -17.53 17.25 -12.79
CA SER A 2 -16.40 16.42 -12.40
C SER A 2 -16.65 15.86 -11.00
N GLN A 3 -16.87 14.54 -10.89
CA GLN A 3 -16.92 13.89 -9.59
C GLN A 3 -15.55 14.07 -8.91
N PHE A 4 -15.52 14.82 -7.81
CA PHE A 4 -14.35 14.84 -6.92
C PHE A 4 -14.14 13.41 -6.41
N ARG A 5 -13.23 12.68 -7.04
CA ARG A 5 -12.81 11.36 -6.57
C ARG A 5 -11.91 11.62 -5.39
N PHE A 6 -12.51 11.65 -4.22
CA PHE A 6 -11.80 11.82 -2.96
C PHE A 6 -10.85 10.63 -2.77
N ASP A 7 -9.56 10.87 -2.95
CA ASP A 7 -8.54 9.83 -2.88
C ASP A 7 -8.18 9.59 -1.39
N GLN A 8 -8.53 8.40 -0.90
CA GLN A 8 -8.29 7.95 0.47
C GLN A 8 -6.83 8.10 0.92
N ARG A 9 -5.87 8.13 -0.02
CA ARG A 9 -4.45 8.37 0.26
C ARG A 9 -4.21 9.69 0.98
N TRP A 10 -4.99 10.73 0.67
CA TRP A 10 -4.89 12.02 1.33
C TRP A 10 -5.34 11.96 2.79
N LEU A 11 -6.39 11.20 3.10
CA LEU A 11 -6.80 10.99 4.50
C LEU A 11 -5.70 10.30 5.30
N ILE A 12 -5.08 9.26 4.75
CA ILE A 12 -3.99 8.54 5.41
C ILE A 12 -2.81 9.49 5.68
N LEU A 13 -2.47 10.32 4.69
CA LEU A 13 -1.38 11.29 4.82
C LEU A 13 -1.68 12.36 5.87
N VAL A 14 -2.87 12.95 5.84
CA VAL A 14 -3.29 13.94 6.84
C VAL A 14 -3.33 13.32 8.23
N GLY A 15 -3.90 12.11 8.37
CA GLY A 15 -3.92 11.38 9.63
C GLY A 15 -2.53 11.10 10.17
N LEU A 16 -1.60 10.66 9.32
CA LEU A 16 -0.20 10.45 9.69
C LEU A 16 0.46 11.74 10.20
N VAL A 17 0.27 12.86 9.49
CA VAL A 17 0.81 14.16 9.89
C VAL A 17 0.25 14.60 11.25
N VAL A 18 -1.06 14.43 11.48
CA VAL A 18 -1.70 14.76 12.76
C VAL A 18 -1.12 13.92 13.90
N VAL A 19 -0.93 12.62 13.69
CA VAL A 19 -0.32 11.72 14.69
C VAL A 19 1.12 12.12 14.98
N LEU A 20 1.91 12.41 13.94
CA LEU A 20 3.31 12.84 14.10
C LEU A 20 3.42 14.19 14.83
N ALA A 21 2.56 15.15 14.48
CA ALA A 21 2.52 16.46 15.13
C ALA A 21 2.18 16.37 16.62
N ASN A 22 1.35 15.39 16.99
CA ASN A 22 0.90 15.16 18.37
C ASN A 22 1.58 13.95 19.03
N ALA A 23 2.68 13.45 18.48
CA ALA A 23 3.30 12.20 18.92
C ALA A 23 3.76 12.21 20.39
N LYS A 24 4.05 13.40 20.95
CA LYS A 24 4.42 13.57 22.36
C LYS A 24 3.23 13.51 23.32
N ALA A 25 2.03 13.83 22.84
CA ALA A 25 0.81 13.87 23.65
C ALA A 25 -0.04 12.60 23.51
N LEU A 26 0.21 11.80 22.46
CA LEU A 26 -0.51 10.57 22.19
C LEU A 26 0.10 9.36 22.94
N PRO A 27 -0.73 8.36 23.31
CA PRO A 27 -0.23 7.09 23.82
C PRO A 27 0.72 6.45 22.81
N TRP A 28 1.83 5.88 23.29
CA TRP A 28 2.85 5.27 22.43
C TRP A 28 2.26 4.17 21.54
N GLN A 29 1.23 3.46 22.00
CA GLN A 29 0.53 2.42 21.24
C GLN A 29 -0.06 3.00 19.95
N VAL A 30 -0.66 4.19 20.00
CA VAL A 30 -1.26 4.85 18.84
C VAL A 30 -0.18 5.23 17.84
N VAL A 31 0.92 5.82 18.33
CA VAL A 31 2.05 6.22 17.48
C VAL A 31 2.68 5.01 16.81
N THR A 32 3.00 3.96 17.56
CA THR A 32 3.62 2.75 17.04
C THR A 32 2.71 2.01 16.06
N LEU A 33 1.42 1.84 16.38
CA LEU A 33 0.46 1.21 15.47
C LEU A 33 0.29 2.01 14.18
N THR A 34 0.28 3.34 14.26
CA THR A 34 0.19 4.20 13.06
C THR A 34 1.44 4.05 12.20
N LEU A 35 2.63 4.12 12.80
CA LEU A 35 3.90 3.99 12.08
C LEU A 35 4.05 2.61 11.42
N VAL A 36 3.81 1.54 12.18
CA VAL A 36 3.90 0.16 11.68
C VAL A 36 2.78 -0.12 10.68
N GLY A 37 1.57 0.36 10.91
CA GLY A 37 0.43 0.18 10.02
C GLY A 37 0.63 0.86 8.67
N VAL A 38 0.99 2.15 8.67
CA VAL A 38 1.26 2.89 7.43
C VAL A 38 2.52 2.36 6.75
N GLY A 39 3.58 2.06 7.50
CA GLY A 39 4.81 1.49 6.96
C GLY A 39 4.59 0.12 6.32
N GLY A 40 3.84 -0.76 6.99
CA GLY A 40 3.46 -2.07 6.46
C GLY A 40 2.57 -1.97 5.22
N TRP A 41 1.63 -1.03 5.20
CA TRP A 41 0.81 -0.76 4.02
C TRP A 41 1.64 -0.29 2.82
N LEU A 42 2.63 0.59 3.04
CA LEU A 42 3.57 1.02 1.98
C LEU A 42 4.41 -0.15 1.47
N LEU A 43 4.92 -1.01 2.35
CA LEU A 43 5.66 -2.21 1.93
C LEU A 43 4.78 -3.16 1.11
N TRP A 44 3.53 -3.37 1.53
CA TRP A 44 2.57 -4.17 0.77
C TRP A 44 2.30 -3.57 -0.62
N LEU A 45 2.14 -2.25 -0.70
CA LEU A 45 1.92 -1.53 -1.96
C LEU A 45 3.17 -1.57 -2.86
N ALA A 46 4.37 -1.51 -2.30
CA ALA A 46 5.62 -1.74 -3.04
C ALA A 46 5.70 -3.18 -3.56
N TRP A 47 5.35 -4.16 -2.73
CA TRP A 47 5.31 -5.57 -3.11
C TRP A 47 4.32 -5.84 -4.25
N GLU A 48 3.12 -5.27 -4.18
CA GLU A 48 2.10 -5.39 -5.22
C GLU A 48 2.63 -4.82 -6.55
N LYS A 49 3.20 -3.61 -6.53
CA LYS A 49 3.78 -2.95 -7.71
C LYS A 49 5.03 -3.64 -8.26
N TRP A 50 5.80 -4.32 -7.42
CA TRP A 50 6.93 -5.15 -7.84
C TRP A 50 6.46 -6.39 -8.63
N GLY A 51 5.17 -6.72 -8.60
CA GLY A 51 4.58 -7.89 -9.27
C GLY A 51 4.18 -9.01 -8.31
N GLY A 52 4.20 -8.77 -6.99
CA GLY A 52 3.72 -9.71 -5.98
C GLY A 52 2.22 -10.02 -6.09
N GLY A 53 1.43 -9.08 -6.62
CA GLY A 53 -0.01 -9.24 -6.87
C GLY A 53 -0.35 -10.16 -8.05
N SER A 54 0.61 -10.42 -8.96
CA SER A 54 0.39 -11.25 -10.15
C SER A 54 0.10 -12.74 -9.86
N ARG A 55 0.28 -13.18 -8.61
CA ARG A 55 -0.08 -14.53 -8.14
C ARG A 55 -1.47 -14.62 -7.51
N LEU A 56 -2.02 -13.51 -6.98
CA LEU A 56 -3.33 -13.48 -6.32
C LEU A 56 -4.47 -12.97 -7.23
N GLY A 57 -4.12 -12.44 -8.41
CA GLY A 57 -5.05 -12.12 -9.49
C GLY A 57 -5.62 -13.36 -10.15
N ARG A 58 -6.72 -13.84 -9.57
CA ARG A 58 -7.61 -14.90 -10.02
C ARG A 58 -7.79 -14.87 -11.55
N ASN A 59 -7.08 -15.77 -12.24
CA ASN A 59 -7.14 -15.99 -13.68
C ASN A 59 -8.42 -16.75 -14.06
N THR A 60 -9.58 -16.33 -13.56
CA THR A 60 -10.87 -16.83 -14.03
C THR A 60 -11.34 -15.91 -15.13
N GLY A 61 -11.01 -16.27 -16.38
CA GLY A 61 -11.68 -15.71 -17.55
C GLY A 61 -13.18 -15.70 -17.27
N ARG A 62 -13.78 -14.50 -17.15
CA ARG A 62 -15.21 -14.39 -16.86
C ARG A 62 -15.95 -14.79 -18.12
N VAL A 63 -16.49 -15.99 -18.13
CA VAL A 63 -17.44 -16.43 -19.14
C VAL A 63 -18.73 -15.66 -18.88
N THR A 64 -19.11 -14.79 -19.81
CA THR A 64 -20.41 -14.12 -19.77
C THR A 64 -21.29 -14.74 -20.83
N TYR A 65 -22.51 -15.14 -20.45
CA TYR A 65 -23.51 -15.60 -21.40
C TYR A 65 -24.42 -14.43 -21.78
N TRP A 66 -24.58 -14.18 -23.07
CA TRP A 66 -25.49 -13.16 -23.59
C TRP A 66 -26.22 -13.70 -24.82
N ARG A 67 -27.56 -13.65 -24.81
CA ARG A 67 -28.41 -14.17 -25.91
C ARG A 67 -28.04 -15.59 -26.39
N GLY A 68 -27.71 -16.48 -25.45
CA GLY A 68 -27.31 -17.85 -25.77
C GLY A 68 -25.89 -18.01 -26.32
N GLN A 69 -25.14 -16.92 -26.51
CA GLN A 69 -23.73 -16.97 -26.92
C GLN A 69 -22.80 -16.90 -25.70
N ARG A 70 -21.76 -17.73 -25.74
CA ARG A 70 -20.66 -17.75 -24.79
C ARG A 70 -19.63 -16.70 -25.21
N ILE A 71 -19.49 -15.63 -24.43
CA ILE A 71 -18.46 -14.61 -24.64
C ILE A 71 -17.35 -14.86 -23.63
N GLU A 72 -16.22 -15.37 -24.13
CA GLU A 72 -14.99 -15.47 -23.35
C GLU A 72 -14.32 -14.10 -23.33
N ARG A 73 -14.30 -13.46 -22.16
CA ARG A 73 -13.48 -12.25 -21.99
C ARG A 73 -12.04 -12.68 -21.75
N PRO A 74 -11.07 -12.19 -22.54
CA PRO A 74 -9.67 -12.46 -22.26
C PRO A 74 -9.34 -12.01 -20.84
N PRO A 75 -8.50 -12.75 -20.10
CA PRO A 75 -8.08 -12.34 -18.77
C PRO A 75 -7.45 -10.95 -18.85
N LEU A 76 -7.72 -10.09 -17.84
CA LEU A 76 -7.09 -8.77 -17.78
C LEU A 76 -5.57 -8.94 -17.93
N PRO A 77 -4.89 -8.02 -18.65
CA PRO A 77 -3.45 -8.10 -18.84
C PRO A 77 -2.79 -8.22 -17.47
N ARG A 78 -2.10 -9.35 -17.28
CA ARG A 78 -1.26 -9.63 -16.11
C ARG A 78 -0.39 -8.40 -15.91
N GLN A 79 -0.42 -7.75 -14.73
CA GLN A 79 0.49 -6.64 -14.47
C GLN A 79 1.91 -7.15 -14.70
N LEU A 80 2.53 -6.74 -15.81
CA LEU A 80 3.89 -7.12 -16.13
C LEU A 80 4.79 -6.54 -15.05
N ARG A 81 5.71 -7.38 -14.56
CA ARG A 81 6.76 -6.93 -13.65
C ARG A 81 7.42 -5.69 -14.26
N PRO A 82 7.57 -4.58 -13.52
CA PRO A 82 8.23 -3.41 -14.06
C PRO A 82 9.67 -3.77 -14.47
N THR A 83 9.91 -3.83 -15.78
CA THR A 83 11.22 -4.19 -16.37
C THR A 83 12.10 -2.98 -16.59
N ALA A 84 11.51 -1.78 -16.57
CA ALA A 84 12.23 -0.54 -16.83
C ALA A 84 12.56 0.22 -15.54
N TRP A 85 13.72 0.89 -15.54
CA TRP A 85 14.23 1.63 -14.38
C TRP A 85 13.26 2.70 -13.84
N TYR A 86 12.59 3.42 -14.74
CA TYR A 86 11.59 4.43 -14.39
C TYR A 86 10.36 3.84 -13.68
N ALA A 87 10.07 2.55 -13.87
CA ALA A 87 8.98 1.86 -13.22
C ALA A 87 9.41 1.23 -11.87
N LEU A 88 10.70 0.98 -11.68
CA LEU A 88 11.30 0.49 -10.42
C LEU A 88 11.52 1.60 -9.39
N ALA A 89 11.97 2.78 -9.84
CA ALA A 89 12.23 3.93 -8.98
C ALA A 89 11.10 4.22 -7.96
N PRO A 90 9.81 4.36 -8.36
CA PRO A 90 8.74 4.60 -7.41
C PRO A 90 8.52 3.42 -6.45
N VAL A 91 8.77 2.18 -6.88
CA VAL A 91 8.62 1.00 -6.00
C VAL A 91 9.68 1.01 -4.91
N ILE A 92 10.92 1.32 -5.27
CA ILE A 92 12.04 1.42 -4.32
C ILE A 92 11.78 2.55 -3.32
N VAL A 93 11.35 3.72 -3.80
CA VAL A 93 11.03 4.86 -2.92
C VAL A 93 9.94 4.49 -1.91
N ILE A 94 8.84 3.88 -2.37
CA ILE A 94 7.75 3.45 -1.50
C ILE A 94 8.25 2.40 -0.48
N ALA A 95 9.08 1.46 -0.92
CA ALA A 95 9.64 0.45 -0.03
C ALA A 95 10.54 1.06 1.05
N LEU A 96 11.41 2.00 0.68
CA LEU A 96 12.30 2.70 1.62
C LEU A 96 11.51 3.50 2.65
N PHE A 97 10.48 4.25 2.23
CA PHE A 97 9.60 4.96 3.17
C PHE A 97 8.85 4.01 4.09
N GLY A 98 8.32 2.89 3.57
CA GLY A 98 7.66 1.86 4.38
C GLY A 98 8.60 1.28 5.44
N LEU A 99 9.82 0.95 5.05
CA LEU A 99 10.84 0.40 5.94
C LEU A 99 11.28 1.42 7.00
N ALA A 100 11.48 2.68 6.62
CA ALA A 100 11.83 3.74 7.55
C ALA A 100 10.74 3.94 8.63
N LEU A 101 9.46 3.90 8.25
CA LEU A 101 8.35 4.01 9.20
C LEU A 101 8.28 2.83 10.17
N ILE A 102 8.49 1.60 9.68
CA ILE A 102 8.52 0.42 10.55
C ILE A 102 9.68 0.51 11.54
N MET A 103 10.87 0.92 11.06
CA MET A 103 12.03 1.12 11.92
C MET A 103 11.77 2.22 12.96
N ALA A 104 11.12 3.32 12.58
CA ALA A 104 10.73 4.36 13.53
C ALA A 104 9.76 3.82 14.60
N GLY A 105 8.76 3.03 14.21
CA GLY A 105 7.86 2.35 15.16
C GLY A 105 8.61 1.40 16.10
N LEU A 106 9.59 0.66 15.58
CA LEU A 106 10.44 -0.22 16.38
C LEU A 106 11.28 0.55 17.40
N VAL A 107 11.85 1.70 17.00
CA VAL A 107 12.58 2.59 17.92
C VAL A 107 11.68 3.14 19.02
N VAL A 108 10.45 3.54 18.70
CA VAL A 108 9.48 3.97 19.72
C VAL A 108 9.20 2.83 20.70
N LEU A 109 9.05 1.60 20.20
CA LEU A 109 8.81 0.43 21.03
C LEU A 109 10.01 0.14 21.95
N LEU A 110 11.23 0.13 21.40
CA LEU A 110 12.46 -0.09 22.18
C LEU A 110 12.62 0.96 23.29
N LYS A 111 12.39 2.24 22.97
CA LYS A 111 12.42 3.33 23.96
C LYS A 111 11.44 3.12 25.11
N VAL A 112 10.25 2.58 24.83
CA VAL A 112 9.25 2.27 25.87
C VAL A 112 9.73 1.14 26.78
N PHE A 113 10.48 0.17 26.24
CA PHE A 113 11.07 -0.92 27.01
C PHE A 113 12.45 -0.58 27.63
N GLY A 114 12.95 0.63 27.45
CA GLY A 114 14.22 1.08 28.03
C GLY A 114 15.48 0.56 27.34
N LEU A 115 15.35 0.11 26.08
CA LEU A 115 16.44 -0.28 25.17
C LEU A 115 16.73 0.84 24.17
#